data_AF-A0A133YY99-F1
#
_entry.id   AF-A0A133YY99-F1
#
_cell.length_a   1.000
_cell.length_b   1.000
_cell.length_c   1.000
_cell.angle_alpha   90.00
_cell.angle_beta   90.00
_cell.angle_gamma   90.00
#
_symmetry.space_group_name_H-M   'P 1'
#
loop_
_entity.id
_entity.type
_entity.pdbx_description
1 polymer ?
#
loop_
_entity_poly.entity_id
_entity_poly.type
_entity_poly.pdbx_seq_one_letter_code
_entity_poly.pdbx_strand_id
1 'polypeptide(L)'
;MDALAESALIAARMVGLVLWSLAVCYTTSSEQLLLALRSVLAPLRHVGVPVDVLACTLSFALGFVPRLFEECVSIKAALDARGGLLVRGVYQHLRLWGNAFIALLVSMFRRADRFADSIDARAFCVYDQRTYVSKLHARRSDVLATIALIVLLVVLAFVH
;
A
#
# COMPACT_ATOMS: atom_id res chain seq x y z
N MET A 1 -33.54 19.18 -23.53
CA MET A 1 -32.79 17.93 -23.84
C MET A 1 -31.37 17.99 -23.29
N ASP A 2 -30.95 19.17 -22.82
CA ASP A 2 -29.57 19.44 -22.38
C ASP A 2 -29.25 18.82 -21.01
N ALA A 3 -30.22 18.79 -20.09
CA ALA A 3 -30.05 18.15 -18.77
C ALA A 3 -29.80 16.63 -18.82
N LEU A 4 -30.33 15.93 -19.84
CA LEU A 4 -30.09 14.50 -20.05
C LEU A 4 -28.70 14.24 -20.64
N ALA A 5 -28.23 15.12 -21.54
CA ALA A 5 -26.88 15.02 -22.09
C ALA A 5 -25.82 15.33 -21.03
N GLU A 6 -26.05 16.35 -20.20
CA GLU A 6 -25.13 16.77 -19.14
C GLU A 6 -25.01 15.72 -18.03
N SER A 7 -26.13 15.13 -17.61
CA SER A 7 -26.11 14.03 -16.63
C SER A 7 -25.47 12.75 -17.18
N ALA A 8 -25.68 12.42 -18.46
CA ALA A 8 -24.99 11.31 -19.11
C ALA A 8 -23.47 11.52 -19.18
N LEU A 9 -23.03 12.76 -19.42
CA LEU A 9 -21.62 13.13 -19.45
C LEU A 9 -20.96 12.98 -18.06
N ILE A 10 -21.63 13.44 -17.00
CA ILE A 10 -21.15 13.32 -15.62
C ILE A 10 -21.06 11.84 -15.22
N ALA A 11 -22.05 11.02 -15.58
CA ALA A 11 -22.04 9.59 -15.32
C ALA A 11 -20.88 8.88 -16.05
N ALA A 12 -20.67 9.21 -17.34
CA ALA A 12 -19.54 8.67 -18.11
C ALA A 12 -18.19 9.05 -17.50
N ARG A 13 -18.04 10.28 -16.99
CA ARG A 13 -16.83 10.74 -16.29
C ARG A 13 -16.56 9.95 -15.01
N MET A 14 -17.58 9.73 -14.17
CA MET A 14 -17.44 8.96 -12.93
C MET A 14 -17.05 7.51 -13.23
N VAL A 15 -17.72 6.87 -14.19
CA VAL A 15 -17.38 5.50 -14.62
C VAL A 15 -15.95 5.45 -15.18
N GLY A 16 -15.55 6.42 -16.00
CA GLY A 16 -14.20 6.53 -16.52
C GLY A 16 -13.13 6.65 -15.43
N LEU A 17 -13.36 7.50 -14.40
CA LEU A 17 -12.45 7.65 -13.27
C LEU A 17 -12.33 6.38 -12.43
N VAL A 18 -13.45 5.69 -12.19
CA VAL A 18 -13.45 4.43 -11.44
C VAL A 18 -12.73 3.33 -12.22
N LEU A 19 -13.07 3.13 -13.50
CA LEU A 19 -12.39 2.15 -14.36
C LEU A 19 -10.89 2.43 -14.45
N TRP A 20 -10.49 3.70 -14.52
CA TRP A 20 -9.10 4.10 -14.47
C TRP A 20 -8.43 3.71 -13.15
N SER A 21 -9.04 4.08 -12.01
CA SER A 21 -8.50 3.75 -10.69
C SER A 21 -8.34 2.25 -10.51
N LEU A 22 -9.30 1.44 -10.99
CA LEU A 22 -9.21 -0.01 -10.96
C LEU A 22 -8.12 -0.53 -11.91
N ALA A 23 -8.02 0.00 -13.12
CA ALA A 23 -6.99 -0.40 -14.07
C ALA A 23 -5.59 -0.18 -13.46
N VAL A 24 -5.32 1.02 -12.91
CA VAL A 24 -4.05 1.32 -12.24
C VAL A 24 -3.81 0.40 -11.04
N CYS A 25 -4.82 0.18 -10.21
CA CYS A 25 -4.68 -0.67 -9.02
C CYS A 25 -4.41 -2.14 -9.40
N TYR A 26 -4.98 -2.60 -10.53
CA TYR A 26 -4.79 -3.96 -11.02
C TYR A 26 -3.47 -4.15 -11.78
N THR A 27 -2.99 -3.13 -12.50
CA THR A 27 -1.75 -3.21 -13.29
C THR A 27 -0.48 -2.87 -12.48
N THR A 28 -0.62 -2.13 -11.38
CA THR A 28 0.52 -1.70 -10.55
C THR A 28 0.86 -2.74 -9.49
N SER A 29 2.07 -3.29 -9.55
CA SER A 29 2.55 -4.23 -8.52
C SER A 29 3.03 -3.49 -7.26
N SER A 30 2.98 -4.15 -6.09
CA SER A 30 3.48 -3.60 -4.82
C SER A 30 4.95 -3.16 -4.88
N GLU A 31 5.75 -3.81 -5.73
CA GLU A 31 7.15 -3.43 -5.97
C GLU A 31 7.27 -2.09 -6.71
N GLN A 32 6.43 -1.86 -7.72
CA GLN A 32 6.39 -0.60 -8.46
C GLN A 32 5.90 0.55 -7.58
N LEU A 33 4.91 0.27 -6.72
CA LEU A 33 4.39 1.25 -5.75
C LEU A 33 5.50 1.73 -4.79
N LEU A 34 6.30 0.81 -4.25
CA LEU A 34 7.42 1.14 -3.37
C LEU A 34 8.46 2.03 -4.04
N LEU A 35 8.73 1.74 -5.30
CA LEU A 35 9.75 2.44 -6.06
C LEU A 35 9.27 3.83 -6.52
N ALA A 36 7.98 3.97 -6.83
CA ALA A 36 7.34 5.27 -7.05
C ALA A 36 7.30 6.10 -5.75
N LEU A 37 6.99 5.49 -4.60
CA LEU A 37 6.99 6.18 -3.32
C LEU A 37 8.39 6.70 -2.97
N ARG A 38 9.43 5.93 -3.32
CA ARG A 38 10.81 6.37 -3.19
C ARG A 38 11.14 7.58 -4.07
N SER A 39 10.69 7.62 -5.32
CA SER A 39 10.94 8.78 -6.19
C SER A 39 10.25 10.05 -5.68
N VAL A 40 9.07 9.90 -5.07
CA VAL A 40 8.37 11.00 -4.37
C VAL A 40 9.11 11.45 -3.10
N LEU A 41 9.77 10.54 -2.39
CA LEU A 41 10.58 10.85 -1.21
C LEU A 41 11.97 11.41 -1.56
N ALA A 42 12.50 11.17 -2.76
CA ALA A 42 13.80 11.66 -3.23
C ALA A 42 14.03 13.18 -3.09
N PRO A 43 13.08 14.09 -3.41
CA PRO A 43 13.27 15.53 -3.23
C PRO A 43 13.52 15.95 -1.77
N LEU A 44 12.98 15.20 -0.78
CA LEU A 44 13.19 15.47 0.64
C LEU A 44 14.66 15.30 1.08
N ARG A 45 15.51 14.69 0.25
CA ARG A 45 16.96 14.61 0.51
C ARG A 45 17.60 15.99 0.66
N HIS A 46 17.04 17.02 0.01
CA HIS A 46 17.56 18.39 0.08
C HIS A 46 17.30 19.06 1.44
N VAL A 47 16.43 18.49 2.27
CA VAL A 47 16.08 19.01 3.61
C VAL A 47 16.88 18.29 4.72
N GLY A 48 17.87 17.46 4.35
CA GLY A 48 18.71 16.72 5.31
C GLY A 48 18.08 15.44 5.85
N VAL A 49 16.97 14.98 5.26
CA VAL A 49 16.30 13.73 5.66
C VAL A 49 17.01 12.52 5.02
N PRO A 50 17.32 11.44 5.77
CA PRO A 50 17.93 10.23 5.23
C PRO A 50 16.90 9.38 4.45
N VAL A 51 16.62 9.80 3.22
CA VAL A 51 15.62 9.19 2.33
C VAL A 51 15.88 7.71 2.08
N ASP A 52 17.14 7.30 2.00
CA ASP A 52 17.49 5.91 1.67
C ASP A 52 17.17 4.93 2.81
N VAL A 53 17.36 5.35 4.05
CA VAL A 53 16.95 4.57 5.23
C VAL A 53 15.42 4.49 5.30
N LEU A 54 14.73 5.61 5.08
CA LEU A 54 13.26 5.66 5.06
C LEU A 54 12.66 4.79 3.95
N ALA A 55 13.22 4.84 2.74
CA ALA A 55 12.75 4.01 1.64
C ALA A 55 12.97 2.51 1.92
N CYS A 56 14.07 2.17 2.59
CA CYS A 56 14.37 0.80 2.99
C CYS A 56 13.41 0.31 4.09
N THR A 57 13.19 1.09 5.15
CA THR A 57 12.26 0.73 6.23
C THR A 57 10.83 0.61 5.72
N LEU A 58 10.42 1.50 4.80
CA LEU A 58 9.10 1.46 4.17
C LEU A 58 8.93 0.25 3.24
N SER A 59 9.98 -0.13 2.50
CA SER A 59 10.01 -1.36 1.71
C SER A 59 9.78 -2.60 2.57
N PHE A 60 10.45 -2.68 3.72
CA PHE A 60 10.21 -3.75 4.67
C PHE A 60 8.80 -3.69 5.25
N ALA A 61 8.34 -2.51 5.68
CA ALA A 61 7.00 -2.33 6.24
C ALA A 61 5.90 -2.79 5.30
N LEU A 62 5.94 -2.40 4.02
CA LEU A 62 4.95 -2.82 3.03
C LEU A 62 5.02 -4.33 2.71
N GLY A 63 6.22 -4.92 2.75
CA GLY A 63 6.38 -6.38 2.68
C GLY A 63 5.77 -7.13 3.87
N PHE A 64 5.73 -6.50 5.06
CA PHE A 64 5.09 -7.09 6.24
C PHE A 64 3.56 -7.04 6.18
N VAL A 65 2.95 -5.99 5.60
CA VAL A 65 1.49 -5.80 5.52
C VAL A 65 0.71 -7.07 5.14
N PRO A 66 1.01 -7.78 4.03
CA PRO A 66 0.26 -8.98 3.64
C PRO A 66 0.35 -10.07 4.71
N ARG A 67 1.53 -10.26 5.32
CA ARG A 67 1.73 -11.22 6.41
C ARG A 67 0.96 -10.84 7.66
N LEU A 68 0.86 -9.54 7.97
CA LEU A 68 0.07 -9.07 9.11
C LEU A 68 -1.41 -9.36 8.89
N PHE A 69 -1.89 -9.17 7.66
CA PHE A 69 -3.26 -9.46 7.29
C PHE A 69 -3.60 -10.95 7.42
N GLU A 70 -2.74 -11.83 6.91
CA GLU A 70 -2.87 -13.29 7.09
C GLU A 70 -2.98 -13.67 8.58
N GLU A 71 -2.13 -13.07 9.41
CA GLU A 71 -2.09 -13.35 10.84
C GLU A 71 -3.33 -12.81 11.58
N CYS A 72 -3.79 -11.61 11.21
CA CYS A 72 -5.07 -11.06 11.69
C CYS A 72 -6.24 -11.99 11.36
N VAL A 73 -6.30 -12.54 10.15
CA VAL A 73 -7.35 -13.48 9.73
C VAL A 73 -7.27 -14.78 10.53
N SER A 74 -6.07 -15.31 10.75
CA SER A 74 -5.86 -16.51 11.58
C SER A 74 -6.30 -16.30 13.04
N ILE A 75 -5.91 -15.17 13.64
CA ILE A 75 -6.31 -14.81 15.01
C ILE A 75 -7.83 -14.65 15.10
N LYS A 76 -8.45 -13.99 14.11
CA LYS A 76 -9.90 -13.85 14.04
C LYS A 76 -10.59 -15.22 13.99
N ALA A 77 -10.15 -16.12 13.11
CA ALA A 77 -10.71 -17.47 13.02
C ALA A 77 -10.58 -18.24 14.35
N ALA A 78 -9.45 -18.09 15.06
CA ALA A 78 -9.26 -18.70 16.37
C ALA A 78 -10.18 -18.11 17.45
N LEU A 79 -10.47 -16.81 17.40
CA LEU A 79 -11.42 -16.15 18.30
C LEU A 79 -12.86 -16.56 18.00
N ASP A 80 -13.22 -16.68 16.72
CA ASP A 80 -14.52 -17.16 16.29
C ASP A 80 -14.77 -18.60 16.80
N ALA A 81 -13.75 -19.47 16.72
CA ALA A 81 -13.80 -20.83 17.28
C ALA A 81 -13.92 -20.88 18.81
N ARG A 82 -13.38 -19.86 19.51
CA ARG A 82 -13.47 -19.73 20.99
C ARG A 82 -14.76 -19.07 21.46
N GLY A 83 -15.77 -18.96 20.59
CA GLY A 83 -17.07 -18.42 20.92
C GLY A 83 -17.23 -16.92 20.66
N GLY A 84 -16.35 -16.31 19.85
CA GLY A 84 -16.48 -14.92 19.41
C GLY A 84 -17.80 -14.62 18.71
N LEU A 85 -18.35 -15.61 18.00
CA LEU A 85 -19.65 -15.54 17.31
C LEU A 85 -20.85 -15.46 18.26
N LEU A 86 -20.70 -15.90 19.52
CA LEU A 86 -21.78 -15.91 20.51
C LEU A 86 -21.87 -14.61 21.32
N VAL A 87 -20.93 -13.69 21.12
CA VAL A 87 -20.88 -12.42 21.86
C VAL A 87 -21.94 -11.45 21.36
N ARG A 88 -22.73 -10.91 22.29
CA ARG A 88 -23.80 -9.93 22.02
C ARG A 88 -23.58 -8.68 22.87
N GLY A 89 -22.90 -7.69 22.30
CA GLY A 89 -22.73 -6.37 22.92
C GLY A 89 -21.40 -5.71 22.59
N VAL A 90 -21.42 -4.38 22.43
CA VAL A 90 -20.25 -3.58 22.01
C VAL A 90 -19.07 -3.73 22.98
N TYR A 91 -19.32 -3.75 24.29
CA TYR A 91 -18.27 -3.88 25.31
C TYR A 91 -17.54 -5.23 25.24
N GLN A 92 -18.28 -6.30 25.00
CA GLN A 92 -17.73 -7.65 24.93
C GLN A 92 -16.95 -7.86 23.62
N HIS A 93 -17.43 -7.27 22.52
CA HIS A 93 -16.66 -7.20 21.28
C HIS A 93 -15.35 -6.43 21.48
N LEU A 94 -15.37 -5.28 22.15
CA LEU A 94 -14.15 -4.52 22.45
C LEU A 94 -13.13 -5.36 23.24
N ARG A 95 -13.58 -6.11 24.25
CA ARG A 95 -12.71 -6.98 25.05
C ARG A 95 -12.11 -8.12 24.22
N LEU A 96 -12.89 -8.73 23.31
CA LEU A 96 -12.39 -9.74 22.37
C LEU A 96 -11.32 -9.16 21.43
N TRP A 97 -11.59 -7.99 20.85
CA TRP A 97 -10.63 -7.28 19.99
C TRP A 97 -9.37 -6.87 20.75
N GLY A 98 -9.49 -6.48 22.02
CA GLY A 98 -8.35 -6.21 22.89
C GLY A 98 -7.42 -7.41 23.05
N ASN A 99 -7.98 -8.61 23.27
CA ASN A 99 -7.19 -9.84 23.33
C ASN A 99 -6.52 -10.17 21.98
N ALA A 100 -7.24 -9.96 20.86
CA ALA A 100 -6.69 -10.12 19.51
C ALA A 100 -5.49 -9.19 19.29
N PHE A 101 -5.63 -7.94 19.70
CA PHE A 101 -4.62 -6.90 19.56
C PHE A 101 -3.36 -7.22 20.37
N ILE A 102 -3.50 -7.68 21.62
CA ILE A 102 -2.36 -8.12 22.43
C ILE A 102 -1.66 -9.30 21.76
N ALA A 103 -2.41 -10.31 21.31
CA ALA A 103 -1.82 -11.48 20.64
C ALA A 103 -1.03 -11.08 19.38
N LEU A 104 -1.59 -10.18 18.57
CA LEU A 104 -0.96 -9.63 17.38
C LEU A 104 0.30 -8.82 17.75
N LEU A 105 0.22 -7.92 18.73
CA LEU A 105 1.39 -7.12 19.15
C LEU A 105 2.55 -8.00 19.61
N VAL A 106 2.29 -9.01 20.44
CA VAL A 106 3.35 -9.90 20.93
C VAL A 106 3.95 -10.71 19.76
N SER A 107 3.17 -11.09 18.75
CA SER A 107 3.72 -11.75 17.55
C SER A 107 4.55 -10.80 16.68
N MET A 108 4.13 -9.54 16.54
CA MET A 108 4.87 -8.48 15.84
C MET A 108 6.20 -8.19 16.52
N PHE A 109 6.24 -7.99 17.84
CA PHE A 109 7.48 -7.72 18.56
C PHE A 109 8.47 -8.87 18.41
N ARG A 110 8.03 -10.11 18.61
CA ARG A 110 8.88 -11.29 18.40
C ARG A 110 9.41 -11.40 16.97
N ARG A 111 8.63 -10.96 15.98
CA ARG A 111 9.06 -10.94 14.57
C ARG A 111 10.04 -9.80 14.31
N ALA A 112 9.84 -8.64 14.94
CA ALA A 112 10.76 -7.51 14.87
C ALA A 112 12.11 -7.85 15.50
N ASP A 113 12.15 -8.55 16.64
CA ASP A 113 13.40 -9.02 17.26
C ASP A 113 14.18 -9.93 16.32
N ARG A 114 13.52 -10.96 15.77
CA ARG A 114 14.14 -11.86 14.78
C ARG A 114 14.58 -11.12 13.52
N PHE A 115 13.86 -10.07 13.13
CA PHE A 115 14.18 -9.25 11.98
C PHE A 115 15.42 -8.40 12.23
N ALA A 116 15.54 -7.78 13.42
CA ALA A 116 16.71 -7.05 13.85
C ALA A 116 17.96 -7.96 13.85
N ASP A 117 17.88 -9.13 14.49
CA ASP A 117 18.96 -10.12 14.49
C ASP A 117 19.40 -10.48 13.05
N SER A 118 18.45 -10.64 12.13
CA SER A 118 18.72 -10.97 10.73
C SER A 118 19.35 -9.83 9.93
N ILE A 119 19.00 -8.58 10.24
CA ILE A 119 19.55 -7.38 9.61
C ILE A 119 20.97 -7.14 10.07
N ASP A 120 21.22 -7.31 11.37
CA ASP A 120 22.54 -7.16 11.97
C ASP A 120 23.51 -8.22 11.46
N ALA A 121 23.06 -9.49 11.36
CA ALA A 121 23.84 -10.56 10.77
C ALA A 121 24.22 -10.31 9.30
N ARG A 122 23.41 -9.56 8.55
CA ARG A 122 23.67 -9.18 7.15
C ARG A 122 24.46 -7.88 7.02
N ALA A 123 24.87 -7.26 8.13
CA ALA A 123 25.52 -5.95 8.16
C ALA A 123 24.77 -4.89 7.35
N PHE A 124 23.43 -4.96 7.33
CA PHE A 124 22.64 -4.10 6.45
C PHE A 124 22.88 -2.63 6.79
N CYS A 125 23.09 -2.21 8.04
CA CYS A 125 23.23 -0.81 8.43
C CYS A 125 24.65 -0.21 8.35
N VAL A 126 25.65 -0.94 7.83
CA VAL A 126 27.08 -0.56 7.96
C VAL A 126 27.61 0.37 6.86
N TYR A 127 26.91 0.53 5.72
CA TYR A 127 27.45 1.23 4.55
C TYR A 127 26.62 2.46 4.12
N ASP A 128 27.34 3.57 3.91
CA ASP A 128 26.81 4.89 3.51
C ASP A 128 26.39 4.95 2.02
N GLN A 129 27.06 4.16 1.16
CA GLN A 129 26.67 4.01 -0.24
C GLN A 129 25.93 2.70 -0.47
N ARG A 130 24.63 2.81 -0.75
CA ARG A 130 23.74 1.68 -1.05
C ARG A 130 23.64 1.46 -2.55
N THR A 131 23.94 0.25 -3.01
CA THR A 131 23.61 -0.21 -4.37
C THR A 131 22.21 -0.82 -4.39
N TYR A 132 21.35 -0.33 -5.29
CA TYR A 132 19.97 -0.79 -5.41
C TYR A 132 19.85 -1.88 -6.46
N VAL A 133 19.32 -3.03 -6.04
CA VAL A 133 19.09 -4.20 -6.90
C VAL A 133 17.88 -3.98 -7.81
N SER A 134 16.85 -3.26 -7.34
CA SER A 134 15.67 -2.94 -8.14
C SER A 134 15.77 -1.49 -8.65
N LYS A 135 15.96 -1.36 -9.97
CA LYS A 135 15.90 -0.08 -10.69
C LYS A 135 14.56 0.03 -11.39
N LEU A 136 13.95 1.21 -11.33
CA LEU A 136 12.66 1.48 -11.96
C LEU A 136 12.90 1.50 -13.48
N HIS A 137 12.71 0.36 -14.13
CA HIS A 137 12.70 0.32 -15.58
C HIS A 137 11.33 0.85 -16.01
N ALA A 138 11.24 2.16 -16.21
CA ALA A 138 10.12 2.76 -16.90
C ALA A 138 10.01 2.10 -18.27
N ARG A 139 9.08 1.16 -18.40
CA ARG A 139 8.85 0.44 -19.66
C ARG A 139 8.19 1.43 -20.60
N ARG A 140 8.59 1.46 -21.88
CA ARG A 140 8.01 2.39 -22.87
C ARG A 140 6.48 2.28 -22.98
N SER A 141 5.92 1.12 -22.67
CA SER A 141 4.47 0.87 -22.58
C SER A 141 3.79 1.66 -21.46
N ASP A 142 4.49 1.89 -20.34
CA ASP A 142 3.97 2.58 -19.16
C ASP A 142 3.86 4.09 -19.41
N VAL A 143 4.85 4.63 -20.12
CA VAL A 143 4.83 6.02 -20.61
C VAL A 143 3.74 6.22 -21.66
N LEU A 144 3.60 5.30 -22.62
CA LEU A 144 2.55 5.40 -23.64
C LEU A 144 1.13 5.30 -23.04
N ALA A 145 0.93 4.40 -22.08
CA ALA A 145 -0.34 4.24 -21.37
C ALA A 145 -0.68 5.48 -20.54
N THR A 146 0.30 6.06 -19.84
CA THR A 146 0.12 7.28 -19.06
C THR A 146 -0.21 8.48 -19.96
N ILE A 147 0.47 8.63 -21.11
CA ILE A 147 0.20 9.71 -22.07
C ILE A 147 -1.18 9.55 -22.71
N ALA A 148 -1.52 8.36 -23.21
CA ALA A 148 -2.82 8.10 -23.82
C ALA A 148 -3.98 8.39 -22.85
N LEU A 149 -3.76 8.11 -21.56
CA LEU A 149 -4.73 8.44 -20.53
C LEU A 149 -4.83 9.94 -20.25
N ILE A 150 -3.71 10.64 -20.07
CA ILE A 150 -3.77 12.09 -19.81
C ILE A 150 -4.55 12.77 -20.94
N VAL A 151 -4.35 12.31 -22.18
CA VAL A 151 -5.14 12.75 -23.33
C VAL A 151 -6.63 12.41 -23.18
N LEU A 152 -6.99 11.18 -22.80
CA LEU A 152 -8.40 10.79 -22.55
C LEU A 152 -9.07 11.65 -21.46
N LEU A 153 -8.38 11.90 -20.33
CA LEU A 153 -8.89 12.72 -19.23
C LEU A 153 -9.01 14.19 -19.63
N VAL A 154 -8.05 14.71 -20.39
CA VAL A 154 -8.11 16.08 -20.93
C VAL A 154 -9.26 16.20 -21.92
N VAL A 155 -9.48 15.23 -22.81
CA VAL A 155 -10.62 15.22 -23.74
C VAL A 155 -11.94 15.18 -22.96
N LEU A 156 -12.09 14.32 -21.96
CA LEU A 156 -13.30 14.28 -21.12
C LEU A 156 -13.49 15.54 -20.26
N ALA A 157 -12.42 16.27 -19.94
CA ALA A 157 -12.48 17.53 -19.20
C ALA A 157 -12.74 18.74 -20.11
N PHE A 158 -12.27 18.71 -21.37
CA PHE A 158 -12.49 19.73 -22.40
C PHE A 158 -13.79 19.54 -23.18
N VAL A 159 -14.37 18.34 -23.16
CA VAL A 159 -15.78 18.13 -23.50
C VAL A 159 -16.57 18.70 -22.31
N HIS A 160 -16.63 20.03 -22.26
CA HIS A 160 -17.46 20.84 -21.38
C HIS A 160 -18.16 21.88 -22.25
#